data_AF-A0A6G8NDZ5-F1
#
_entry.id   AF-A0A6G8NDZ5-F1
#
_cell.length_a   1.000
_cell.length_b   1.000
_cell.length_c   1.000
_cell.angle_alpha   90.00
_cell.angle_beta   90.00
_cell.angle_gamma   90.00
#
_symmetry.space_group_name_H-M   'P 1'
#
loop_
_entity.id
_entity.type
_entity.pdbx_description
1 polymer ?
#
loop_
_entity_poly.entity_id
_entity_poly.type
_entity_poly.pdbx_seq_one_letter_code
_entity_poly.pdbx_strand_id
1 'polypeptide(L)'
;MNGIEVFDMNPSLIAIGRLELLQSFESRPNQAIGLPGDMPVLMCPVASSDADCFATKEGRGNFGFGTIRLRQGLVQSIRVQVNDVQIYWLTDMTDPEVWAAIEKWRKAKQALVQFNVRGQPGEPGHSVFLKPGVPQGAYRNEEFRDAAAPSSETLWDGMAALAQSGILERQAETDIEGVPLHRVFVNLLLTARFKLCVDADNLVEMPMRVQPAYSTQSEQPFQGKVNRDSTAK
;
A
#
# COMPACT_ATOMS: atom_id res chain seq x y z
N MET A 1 -11.28 22.27 -34.82
CA MET A 1 -11.05 22.59 -33.40
C MET A 1 -11.79 21.53 -32.61
N ASN A 2 -11.07 20.51 -32.14
CA ASN A 2 -11.64 19.44 -31.33
C ASN A 2 -11.17 19.70 -29.91
N GLY A 3 -12.11 20.03 -29.03
CA GLY A 3 -11.86 20.25 -27.62
C GLY A 3 -11.25 19.00 -27.02
N ILE A 4 -10.14 19.17 -26.31
CA ILE A 4 -9.63 18.17 -25.39
C ILE A 4 -10.66 18.15 -24.25
N GLU A 5 -11.47 17.11 -24.18
CA GLU A 5 -12.23 16.81 -22.96
C GLU A 5 -11.19 16.46 -21.90
N VAL A 6 -10.92 17.42 -21.03
CA VAL A 6 -10.20 17.20 -19.79
C VAL A 6 -11.17 16.43 -18.91
N PHE A 7 -11.00 15.11 -18.84
CA PHE A 7 -11.56 14.36 -17.73
C PHE A 7 -10.88 14.90 -16.48
N ASP A 8 -11.67 15.48 -15.57
CA ASP A 8 -11.23 15.72 -14.21
C ASP A 8 -10.65 14.40 -13.69
N MET A 9 -9.32 14.36 -13.53
CA MET A 9 -8.68 13.25 -12.87
C MET A 9 -9.23 13.26 -11.43
N ASN A 10 -10.08 12.27 -11.16
CA ASN A 10 -10.62 11.98 -9.83
C ASN A 10 -9.47 12.14 -8.80
N PRO A 11 -9.62 12.96 -7.74
CA PRO A 11 -8.55 13.18 -6.78
C PRO A 11 -8.02 11.81 -6.34
N SER A 12 -6.73 11.62 -6.57
CA SER A 12 -6.04 10.34 -6.55
C SER A 12 -6.41 9.51 -5.32
N LEU A 13 -7.14 8.42 -5.56
CA LEU A 13 -7.53 7.44 -4.55
C LEU A 13 -6.28 6.93 -3.81
N ILE A 14 -6.24 7.11 -2.49
CA ILE A 14 -5.14 6.66 -1.63
C ILE A 14 -5.57 5.38 -0.92
N ALA A 15 -4.72 4.37 -0.92
CA ALA A 15 -4.96 3.15 -0.17
C ALA A 15 -4.90 3.42 1.34
N ILE A 16 -5.99 3.10 2.06
CA ILE A 16 -6.09 3.31 3.51
C ILE A 16 -6.04 1.98 4.25
N GLY A 17 -4.96 1.77 5.00
CA GLY A 17 -4.83 0.70 5.97
C GLY A 17 -5.46 1.05 7.31
N ARG A 18 -5.66 0.03 8.17
CA ARG A 18 -6.28 0.18 9.49
C ARG A 18 -5.59 -0.70 10.53
N LEU A 19 -5.78 -0.38 11.80
CA LEU A 19 -5.51 -1.28 12.92
C LEU A 19 -6.84 -1.77 13.49
N GLU A 20 -7.05 -3.08 13.44
CA GLU A 20 -8.21 -3.74 14.04
C GLU A 20 -7.75 -4.73 15.12
N LEU A 21 -8.60 -5.03 16.09
CA LEU A 21 -8.26 -6.04 17.11
C LEU A 21 -8.59 -7.43 16.59
N LEU A 22 -7.75 -8.43 16.85
CA LEU A 22 -7.98 -9.81 16.41
C LEU A 22 -9.35 -10.39 16.83
N GLN A 23 -9.90 -9.95 17.96
CA GLN A 23 -11.21 -10.38 18.44
C GLN A 23 -12.41 -9.75 17.70
N SER A 24 -12.19 -8.73 16.85
CA SER A 24 -13.28 -8.14 16.04
C SER A 24 -13.64 -8.99 14.82
N PHE A 25 -12.82 -9.99 14.48
CA PHE A 25 -13.04 -10.89 13.36
C PHE A 25 -14.03 -12.00 13.74
N GLU A 26 -15.00 -12.27 12.87
CA GLU A 26 -16.03 -13.31 13.08
C GLU A 26 -15.42 -14.70 13.30
N SER A 27 -14.31 -14.97 12.61
CA SER A 27 -13.54 -16.20 12.77
C SER A 27 -12.07 -15.88 12.99
N ARG A 28 -11.44 -16.68 13.84
CA ARG A 28 -10.03 -16.52 14.14
C ARG A 28 -9.17 -17.17 13.05
N PRO A 29 -8.31 -16.41 12.35
CA PRO A 29 -7.46 -16.99 11.31
C PRO A 29 -6.40 -17.91 11.92
N ASN A 30 -6.07 -18.98 11.19
CA ASN A 30 -5.05 -19.97 11.61
C ASN A 30 -3.70 -19.32 11.91
N GLN A 31 -3.33 -18.30 11.13
CA GLN A 31 -2.11 -17.54 11.35
C GLN A 31 -2.06 -16.90 12.74
N ALA A 32 -3.21 -16.55 13.33
CA ALA A 32 -3.26 -15.91 14.64
C ALA A 32 -3.25 -16.89 15.83
N ILE A 33 -3.07 -18.21 15.61
CA ILE A 33 -2.90 -19.17 16.71
C ILE A 33 -1.73 -18.72 17.61
N GLY A 34 -1.98 -18.69 18.93
CA GLY A 34 -1.03 -18.27 19.96
C GLY A 34 -1.03 -16.78 20.30
N LEU A 35 -1.73 -15.93 19.54
CA LEU A 35 -1.80 -14.48 19.80
C LEU A 35 -2.98 -14.13 20.75
N PRO A 36 -2.93 -13.06 21.55
CA PRO A 36 -4.09 -12.65 22.35
C PRO A 36 -5.19 -12.01 21.48
N GLY A 37 -6.45 -12.01 21.94
CA GLY A 37 -7.58 -11.46 21.19
C GLY A 37 -7.50 -9.94 20.97
N ASP A 38 -6.78 -9.23 21.84
CA ASP A 38 -6.52 -7.79 21.70
C ASP A 38 -5.25 -7.49 20.85
N MET A 39 -4.72 -8.49 20.14
CA MET A 39 -3.61 -8.33 19.22
C MET A 39 -4.04 -7.40 18.06
N PRO A 40 -3.32 -6.30 17.79
CA PRO A 40 -3.59 -5.45 16.65
C PRO A 40 -3.25 -6.17 15.34
N VAL A 41 -4.15 -6.04 14.38
CA VAL A 41 -4.06 -6.59 13.03
C VAL A 41 -3.92 -5.42 12.08
N LEU A 42 -2.79 -5.37 11.37
CA LEU A 42 -2.49 -4.35 10.39
C LEU A 42 -3.17 -4.70 9.06
N MET A 43 -4.17 -3.93 8.69
CA MET A 43 -4.98 -4.20 7.50
C MET A 43 -4.44 -3.44 6.28
N CYS A 44 -4.39 -4.12 5.15
CA CYS A 44 -4.07 -3.57 3.84
C CYS A 44 -5.22 -3.87 2.86
N PRO A 45 -5.88 -2.85 2.29
CA PRO A 45 -6.82 -3.07 1.20
C PRO A 45 -6.05 -3.50 -0.05
N VAL A 46 -6.52 -4.54 -0.76
CA VAL A 46 -5.87 -5.04 -1.97
C VAL A 46 -6.87 -5.08 -3.12
N ALA A 47 -6.52 -4.47 -4.26
CA ALA A 47 -7.31 -4.55 -5.47
C ALA A 47 -7.32 -5.97 -6.03
N SER A 48 -8.42 -6.39 -6.64
CA SER A 48 -8.53 -7.74 -7.24
C SER A 48 -7.45 -8.01 -8.28
N SER A 49 -7.00 -6.99 -9.00
CA SER A 49 -5.89 -7.06 -9.98
C SER A 49 -4.54 -7.41 -9.37
N ASP A 50 -4.37 -7.20 -8.07
CA ASP A 50 -3.12 -7.44 -7.34
C ASP A 50 -3.21 -8.62 -6.37
N ALA A 51 -4.33 -9.37 -6.39
CA ALA A 51 -4.56 -10.53 -5.53
C ALA A 51 -3.42 -11.56 -5.58
N ASP A 52 -2.90 -11.82 -6.78
CA ASP A 52 -1.83 -12.79 -7.03
C ASP A 52 -0.51 -12.42 -6.31
N CYS A 53 -0.29 -11.13 -6.01
CA CYS A 53 0.88 -10.67 -5.26
C CYS A 53 0.91 -11.20 -3.82
N PHE A 54 -0.24 -11.62 -3.28
CA PHE A 54 -0.40 -12.02 -1.89
C PHE A 54 -0.76 -13.51 -1.72
N ALA A 55 -0.87 -14.25 -2.83
CA ALA A 55 -1.18 -15.67 -2.84
C ALA A 55 0.05 -16.53 -2.50
N THR A 56 0.54 -16.47 -1.25
CA THR A 56 1.78 -17.17 -0.86
C THR A 56 1.53 -18.31 0.13
N LYS A 57 1.92 -19.55 -0.24
CA LYS A 57 1.91 -20.71 0.66
C LYS A 57 3.20 -20.83 1.51
N GLU A 58 4.34 -20.33 1.04
CA GLU A 58 5.66 -20.47 1.69
C GLU A 58 6.58 -19.25 1.44
N GLY A 59 6.04 -18.03 1.58
CA GLY A 59 6.79 -16.80 1.27
C GLY A 59 7.83 -16.43 2.33
N ARG A 60 8.99 -15.91 1.90
CA ARG A 60 9.93 -15.21 2.81
C ARG A 60 9.30 -13.89 3.20
N GLY A 61 9.23 -13.62 4.49
CA GLY A 61 8.63 -12.39 5.03
C GLY A 61 9.65 -11.57 5.83
N ASN A 62 9.62 -10.26 5.69
CA ASN A 62 10.28 -9.34 6.61
C ASN A 62 9.29 -8.27 7.11
N PHE A 63 9.53 -7.74 8.30
CA PHE A 63 8.76 -6.68 8.92
C PHE A 63 9.72 -5.63 9.48
N GLY A 64 9.45 -4.36 9.25
CA GLY A 64 10.34 -3.27 9.63
C GLY A 64 9.63 -1.99 9.99
N PHE A 65 10.37 -1.13 10.68
CA PHE A 65 9.97 0.24 10.96
C PHE A 65 10.98 1.20 10.35
N GLY A 66 10.54 2.41 10.05
CA GLY A 66 11.40 3.49 9.58
C GLY A 66 10.84 4.86 9.89
N THR A 67 11.68 5.85 9.64
CA THR A 67 11.37 7.26 9.86
C THR A 67 11.58 7.99 8.54
N ILE A 68 10.56 8.75 8.13
CA ILE A 68 10.62 9.63 6.96
C ILE A 68 10.45 11.06 7.48
N ARG A 69 11.38 11.94 7.13
CA ARG A 69 11.30 13.35 7.50
C ARG A 69 10.61 14.12 6.38
N LEU A 70 9.42 14.63 6.69
CA LEU A 70 8.72 15.58 5.84
C LEU A 70 8.87 17.00 6.40
N ARG A 71 8.54 18.00 5.58
CA ARG A 71 8.46 19.40 6.06
C ARG A 71 7.39 19.55 7.14
N GLN A 72 6.34 18.75 7.04
CA GLN A 72 5.15 18.77 7.89
C GLN A 72 5.35 18.06 9.23
N GLY A 73 6.36 17.18 9.34
CA GLY A 73 6.62 16.41 10.55
C GLY A 73 7.40 15.13 10.28
N LEU A 74 7.56 14.34 11.34
CA LEU A 74 8.15 13.00 11.25
C LEU A 74 7.04 11.99 10.97
N VAL A 75 7.22 11.22 9.90
CA VAL A 75 6.33 10.13 9.50
C VAL A 75 6.99 8.83 9.90
N GLN A 76 6.22 7.97 10.56
CA GLN A 76 6.58 6.59 10.77
C GLN A 76 6.13 5.74 9.58
N SER A 77 7.06 4.96 9.04
CA SER A 77 6.75 3.93 8.05
C SER A 77 6.77 2.57 8.73
N ILE A 78 5.68 1.81 8.64
CA ILE A 78 5.65 0.38 8.94
C ILE A 78 5.79 -0.34 7.60
N ARG A 79 6.72 -1.29 7.50
CA ARG A 79 7.01 -2.03 6.26
C ARG A 79 6.81 -3.52 6.46
N VAL A 80 6.20 -4.15 5.47
CA VAL A 80 6.14 -5.60 5.34
C VAL A 80 6.63 -5.94 3.96
N GLN A 81 7.59 -6.85 3.84
CA GLN A 81 7.93 -7.46 2.57
C GLN A 81 7.54 -8.93 2.60
N VAL A 82 6.82 -9.38 1.59
CA VAL A 82 6.56 -10.80 1.33
C VAL A 82 7.04 -11.09 -0.08
N ASN A 83 8.02 -11.98 -0.20
CA ASN A 83 8.70 -12.26 -1.48
C ASN A 83 9.18 -10.96 -2.14
N ASP A 84 8.75 -10.69 -3.36
CA ASP A 84 9.08 -9.54 -4.20
C ASP A 84 8.09 -8.37 -4.05
N VAL A 85 7.21 -8.42 -3.04
CA VAL A 85 6.18 -7.41 -2.78
C VAL A 85 6.46 -6.73 -1.45
N GLN A 86 6.60 -5.40 -1.46
CA GLN A 86 6.77 -4.59 -0.25
C GLN A 86 5.55 -3.68 -0.04
N ILE A 87 5.11 -3.55 1.21
CA ILE A 87 3.95 -2.77 1.61
C ILE A 87 4.39 -1.79 2.69
N TYR A 88 4.06 -0.52 2.50
CA TYR A 88 4.25 0.57 3.44
C TYR A 88 2.90 0.97 4.03
N TRP A 89 2.92 1.29 5.32
CA TRP A 89 1.90 2.09 5.98
C TRP A 89 2.58 3.33 6.56
N LEU A 90 2.10 4.50 6.16
CA LEU A 90 2.58 5.80 6.65
C LEU A 90 1.64 6.29 7.74
N THR A 91 2.21 6.78 8.83
CA THR A 91 1.47 7.32 9.97
C THR A 91 2.29 8.37 10.71
N ASP A 92 1.69 9.08 11.65
CA ASP A 92 2.42 9.97 12.55
C ASP A 92 3.40 9.18 13.43
N MET A 93 4.64 9.67 13.50
CA MET A 93 5.68 9.13 14.39
C MET A 93 5.32 9.24 15.86
N THR A 94 4.45 10.17 16.25
CA THR A 94 4.06 10.36 17.65
C THR A 94 2.68 9.75 17.97
N ASP A 95 2.11 8.94 17.06
CA ASP A 95 0.76 8.40 17.27
C ASP A 95 0.72 7.35 18.40
N PRO A 96 0.02 7.63 19.53
CA PRO A 96 -0.03 6.70 20.65
C PRO A 96 -0.73 5.38 20.31
N GLU A 97 -1.68 5.36 19.38
CA GLU A 97 -2.37 4.15 18.93
C GLU A 97 -1.40 3.21 18.22
N VAL A 98 -0.55 3.77 17.36
CA VAL A 98 0.48 3.02 16.62
C VAL A 98 1.54 2.49 17.58
N TRP A 99 2.03 3.32 18.50
CA TRP A 99 3.00 2.86 19.49
C TRP A 99 2.46 1.77 20.41
N ALA A 100 1.19 1.86 20.84
CA ALA A 100 0.55 0.80 21.59
C ALA A 100 0.49 -0.50 20.78
N ALA A 101 0.25 -0.43 19.47
CA ALA A 101 0.25 -1.60 18.61
C ALA A 101 1.65 -2.22 18.47
N ILE A 102 2.67 -1.39 18.28
CA ILE A 102 4.07 -1.79 18.19
C ILE A 102 4.53 -2.52 19.45
N GLU A 103 4.19 -2.03 20.64
CA GLU A 103 4.52 -2.70 21.89
C GLU A 103 3.90 -4.10 21.98
N LYS A 104 2.65 -4.26 21.53
CA LYS A 104 1.97 -5.57 21.51
C LYS A 104 2.64 -6.53 20.54
N TRP A 105 2.97 -6.09 19.33
CA TRP A 105 3.70 -6.90 18.35
C TRP A 105 5.09 -7.29 18.86
N ARG A 106 5.81 -6.34 19.47
CA ARG A 106 7.12 -6.58 20.08
C ARG A 106 7.05 -7.64 21.17
N LYS A 107 6.10 -7.52 22.10
CA LYS A 107 5.89 -8.48 23.19
C LYS A 107 5.58 -9.90 22.67
N ALA A 108 4.80 -10.00 21.60
CA ALA A 108 4.49 -11.27 20.95
C ALA A 108 5.58 -11.76 20.00
N LYS A 109 6.59 -10.93 19.70
CA LYS A 109 7.63 -11.14 18.68
C LYS A 109 7.09 -11.33 17.26
N GLN A 110 5.81 -11.05 17.06
CA GLN A 110 5.07 -11.31 15.84
C GLN A 110 4.03 -10.20 15.66
N ALA A 111 3.88 -9.74 14.42
CA ALA A 111 2.75 -8.93 14.00
C ALA A 111 1.70 -9.82 13.34
N LEU A 112 0.49 -9.29 13.17
CA LEU A 112 -0.51 -9.90 12.30
C LEU A 112 -0.90 -8.89 11.24
N VAL A 113 -0.88 -9.31 9.99
CA VAL A 113 -1.21 -8.48 8.82
C VAL A 113 -2.33 -9.18 8.07
N GLN A 114 -3.31 -8.40 7.62
CA GLN A 114 -4.40 -8.89 6.78
C GLN A 114 -4.42 -8.13 5.47
N PHE A 115 -4.36 -8.88 4.37
CA PHE A 115 -4.58 -8.37 3.02
C PHE A 115 -6.06 -8.63 2.66
N ASN A 116 -6.82 -7.55 2.55
CA ASN A 116 -8.24 -7.56 2.21
C ASN A 116 -8.40 -7.45 0.70
N VAL A 117 -8.41 -8.60 0.03
CA VAL A 117 -8.53 -8.69 -1.42
C VAL A 117 -9.98 -8.51 -1.81
N ARG A 118 -10.25 -7.52 -2.65
CA ARG A 118 -11.61 -7.29 -3.16
C ARG A 118 -12.00 -8.36 -4.18
N GLY A 119 -13.28 -8.70 -4.20
CA GLY A 119 -13.86 -9.47 -5.30
C GLY A 119 -14.07 -8.58 -6.52
N GLN A 120 -14.18 -9.20 -7.69
CA GLN A 120 -14.68 -8.50 -8.87
C GLN A 120 -16.15 -8.09 -8.66
N PRO A 121 -16.71 -7.17 -9.47
CA PRO A 121 -18.12 -6.82 -9.40
C PRO A 121 -19.02 -8.08 -9.45
N GLY A 122 -19.73 -8.35 -8.35
CA GLY A 122 -20.60 -9.53 -8.20
C GLY A 122 -19.95 -10.74 -7.51
N GLU A 123 -18.67 -10.67 -7.14
CA GLU A 123 -17.94 -11.72 -6.44
C GLU A 123 -17.59 -11.29 -5.00
N PRO A 124 -17.66 -12.19 -4.01
CA PRO A 124 -17.17 -11.89 -2.68
C PRO A 124 -15.65 -11.71 -2.70
N GLY A 125 -15.15 -10.74 -1.93
CA GLY A 125 -13.72 -10.65 -1.64
C GLY A 125 -13.23 -11.76 -0.72
N HIS A 126 -11.94 -11.79 -0.46
CA HIS A 126 -11.33 -12.72 0.48
C HIS A 126 -10.22 -12.04 1.29
N SER A 127 -9.80 -12.70 2.37
CA SER A 127 -8.73 -12.21 3.24
C SER A 127 -7.55 -13.18 3.25
N VAL A 128 -6.35 -12.63 3.13
CA VAL A 128 -5.10 -13.37 3.34
C VAL A 128 -4.42 -12.84 4.59
N PHE A 129 -4.07 -13.74 5.50
CA PHE A 129 -3.39 -13.38 6.74
C PHE A 129 -1.91 -13.76 6.69
N LEU A 130 -1.06 -12.87 7.20
CA LEU A 130 0.37 -13.08 7.38
C LEU A 130 0.72 -12.84 8.84
N LYS A 131 1.58 -13.70 9.40
CA LYS A 131 2.16 -13.53 10.74
C LYS A 131 3.68 -13.39 10.63
N PRO A 132 4.20 -12.21 10.26
CA PRO A 132 5.64 -12.01 10.18
C PRO A 132 6.24 -11.84 11.58
N GLY A 133 7.50 -12.26 11.75
CA GLY A 133 8.29 -11.89 12.91
C GLY A 133 8.59 -10.39 12.90
N VAL A 134 8.63 -9.75 14.07
CA VAL A 134 9.01 -8.32 14.17
C VAL A 134 10.45 -8.17 14.69
N PRO A 135 11.14 -7.07 14.34
CA PRO A 135 12.47 -6.79 14.87
C PRO A 135 12.48 -6.82 16.40
N GLN A 136 13.57 -7.31 16.98
CA GLN A 136 13.75 -7.41 18.44
C GLN A 136 14.74 -6.35 18.92
N GLY A 137 14.64 -5.96 20.20
CA GLY A 137 15.46 -4.90 20.78
C GLY A 137 14.87 -3.50 20.59
N ALA A 138 15.68 -2.49 20.89
CA ALA A 138 15.27 -1.09 20.78
C ALA A 138 15.17 -0.66 19.32
N TYR A 139 14.07 0.01 18.95
CA TYR A 139 13.92 0.56 17.62
C TYR A 139 14.48 1.97 17.56
N ARG A 140 15.20 2.30 16.50
CA ARG A 140 15.82 3.63 16.32
C ARG A 140 14.79 4.77 16.38
N ASN A 141 13.58 4.52 15.91
CA ASN A 141 12.50 5.51 15.88
C ASN A 141 11.88 5.78 17.26
N GLU A 142 12.19 5.00 18.30
CA GLU A 142 11.70 5.28 19.67
C GLU A 142 12.15 6.65 20.19
N GLU A 143 13.30 7.15 19.73
CA GLU A 143 13.81 8.48 20.11
C GLU A 143 12.86 9.63 19.73
N PHE A 144 11.97 9.40 18.76
CA PHE A 144 11.01 10.40 18.28
C PHE A 144 9.61 10.22 18.84
N ARG A 145 9.37 9.20 19.67
CA ARG A 145 8.03 8.86 20.20
C ARG A 145 7.37 10.04 20.92
N ASP A 146 8.16 10.78 21.68
CA ASP A 146 7.70 11.91 22.51
C ASP A 146 7.99 13.28 21.86
N ALA A 147 8.25 13.31 20.55
CA ALA A 147 8.42 14.56 19.82
C ALA A 147 7.12 15.39 19.82
N ALA A 148 7.23 16.69 19.54
CA ALA A 148 6.05 17.53 19.39
C ALA A 148 5.22 17.07 18.19
N ALA A 149 3.97 16.67 18.45
CA ALA A 149 3.05 16.22 17.40
C ALA A 149 2.66 17.38 16.47
N PRO A 150 2.74 17.21 15.13
CA PRO A 150 2.30 18.23 14.19
C PRO A 150 0.76 18.35 14.16
N SER A 151 0.23 19.23 13.31
CA SER A 151 -1.22 19.21 12.98
C SER A 151 -1.57 17.92 12.24
N SER A 152 -2.67 17.26 12.63
CA SER A 152 -3.15 16.04 11.95
C SER A 152 -3.41 16.29 10.46
N GLU A 153 -4.06 17.39 10.13
CA GLU A 153 -4.42 17.75 8.74
C GLU A 153 -3.16 17.99 7.90
N THR A 154 -2.25 18.85 8.40
CA THR A 154 -1.01 19.16 7.68
C THR A 154 -0.13 17.93 7.47
N LEU A 155 -0.05 17.06 8.48
CA LEU A 155 0.72 15.83 8.35
C LEU A 155 0.04 14.84 7.38
N TRP A 156 -1.29 14.70 7.47
CA TRP A 156 -2.07 13.86 6.56
C TRP A 156 -1.84 14.26 5.10
N ASP A 157 -1.95 15.55 4.78
CA ASP A 157 -1.69 16.06 3.43
C ASP A 157 -0.26 15.75 2.97
N GLY A 158 0.72 15.89 3.86
CA GLY A 158 2.11 15.55 3.58
C GLY A 158 2.30 14.07 3.27
N MET A 159 1.68 13.17 4.05
CA MET A 159 1.74 11.73 3.81
C MET A 159 0.99 11.34 2.53
N ALA A 160 -0.18 11.94 2.28
CA ALA A 160 -0.97 11.75 1.08
C ALA A 160 -0.18 12.14 -0.18
N ALA A 161 0.43 13.32 -0.18
CA ALA A 161 1.29 13.78 -1.26
C ALA A 161 2.50 12.85 -1.47
N LEU A 162 3.12 12.37 -0.38
CA LEU A 162 4.21 11.40 -0.47
C LEU A 162 3.75 10.09 -1.14
N ALA A 163 2.63 9.52 -0.68
CA ALA A 163 2.08 8.28 -1.23
C ALA A 163 1.70 8.41 -2.71
N GLN A 164 1.17 9.56 -3.13
CA GLN A 164 0.78 9.80 -4.52
C GLN A 164 1.98 10.10 -5.44
N SER A 165 3.12 10.53 -4.89
CA SER A 165 4.29 10.94 -5.68
C SER A 165 5.03 9.78 -6.38
N GLY A 166 4.79 8.53 -5.96
CA GLY A 166 5.55 7.37 -6.41
C GLY A 166 7.01 7.33 -5.93
N ILE A 167 7.43 8.26 -5.05
CA ILE A 167 8.83 8.37 -4.62
C ILE A 167 9.25 7.15 -3.79
N LEU A 168 8.39 6.71 -2.86
CA LEU A 168 8.69 5.55 -2.02
C LEU A 168 8.83 4.27 -2.84
N GLU A 169 7.98 4.09 -3.84
CA GLU A 169 8.01 2.95 -4.75
C GLU A 169 9.29 2.92 -5.59
N ARG A 170 9.78 4.08 -6.03
CA ARG A 170 11.03 4.19 -6.80
C ARG A 170 12.29 4.04 -5.95
N GLN A 171 12.22 4.37 -4.66
CA GLN A 171 13.36 4.36 -3.75
C GLN A 171 13.36 3.16 -2.80
N ALA A 172 12.33 2.32 -2.85
CA ALA A 172 12.23 1.13 -2.04
C ALA A 172 13.39 0.17 -2.37
N GLU A 173 14.05 -0.27 -1.30
CA GLU A 173 15.07 -1.32 -1.37
C GLU A 173 14.51 -2.60 -0.75
N THR A 174 15.04 -3.73 -1.20
CA THR A 174 14.63 -5.02 -0.66
C THR A 174 15.09 -5.19 0.79
N ASP A 175 14.14 -5.53 1.64
CA ASP A 175 14.34 -5.94 3.02
C ASP A 175 14.67 -7.45 3.11
N ILE A 176 14.70 -8.18 2.00
CA ILE A 176 15.04 -9.61 1.93
C ILE A 176 16.23 -9.81 0.99
N GLU A 177 17.35 -10.23 1.55
CA GLU A 177 18.58 -10.45 0.79
C GLU A 177 18.36 -11.41 -0.39
N GLY A 178 18.81 -10.97 -1.57
CA GLY A 178 18.72 -11.74 -2.82
C GLY A 178 17.33 -11.78 -3.46
N VAL A 179 16.32 -11.08 -2.92
CA VAL A 179 14.97 -11.02 -3.50
C VAL A 179 14.71 -9.63 -4.07
N PRO A 180 14.71 -9.44 -5.39
CA PRO A 180 14.41 -8.13 -5.99
C PRO A 180 12.94 -7.76 -5.77
N LEU A 181 12.66 -6.47 -5.61
CA LEU A 181 11.29 -5.97 -5.52
C LEU A 181 10.66 -5.87 -6.92
N HIS A 182 9.46 -6.43 -7.08
CA HIS A 182 8.62 -6.29 -8.26
C HIS A 182 7.48 -5.30 -8.04
N ARG A 183 6.94 -5.24 -6.81
CA ARG A 183 5.82 -4.37 -6.47
C ARG A 183 6.04 -3.71 -5.12
N VAL A 184 5.65 -2.43 -5.06
CA VAL A 184 5.61 -1.67 -3.83
C VAL A 184 4.25 -1.01 -3.70
N PHE A 185 3.64 -1.16 -2.53
CA PHE A 185 2.36 -0.57 -2.19
C PHE A 185 2.54 0.42 -1.06
N VAL A 186 1.98 1.63 -1.19
CA VAL A 186 2.03 2.65 -0.16
C VAL A 186 0.61 2.95 0.33
N ASN A 187 0.40 2.77 1.63
CA ASN A 187 -0.87 3.02 2.30
C ASN A 187 -0.68 4.13 3.33
N LEU A 188 -1.75 4.87 3.61
CA LEU A 188 -1.85 5.64 4.84
C LEU A 188 -2.53 4.80 5.92
N LEU A 189 -2.06 4.86 7.15
CA LEU A 189 -2.69 4.19 8.28
C LEU A 189 -3.73 5.11 8.91
N LEU A 190 -4.99 4.72 8.84
CA LEU A 190 -6.07 5.46 9.49
C LEU A 190 -6.17 5.07 10.96
N THR A 191 -5.72 5.98 11.83
CA THR A 191 -5.85 5.91 13.29
C THR A 191 -6.91 6.89 13.77
N ALA A 192 -7.23 6.88 15.08
CA ALA A 192 -8.13 7.85 15.69
C ALA A 192 -7.73 9.31 15.40
N ARG A 193 -6.42 9.58 15.29
CA ARG A 193 -5.86 10.90 15.02
C ARG A 193 -6.25 11.48 13.65
N PHE A 194 -6.40 10.61 12.65
CA PHE A 194 -6.66 11.01 11.27
C PHE A 194 -8.12 10.83 10.83
N LYS A 195 -9.00 10.36 11.72
CA LYS A 195 -10.42 10.12 11.40
C LYS A 195 -11.13 11.33 10.77
N LEU A 196 -10.77 12.55 11.19
CA LEU A 196 -11.36 13.80 10.69
C LEU A 196 -10.72 14.30 9.39
N CYS A 197 -9.56 13.76 9.00
CA CYS A 197 -8.84 14.14 7.78
C CYS A 197 -9.32 13.33 6.56
N VAL A 198 -10.20 12.36 6.79
CA VAL A 198 -10.66 11.43 5.78
C VAL A 198 -12.11 11.75 5.46
N ASP A 199 -12.35 12.19 4.24
CA ASP A 199 -13.70 12.24 3.70
C ASP A 199 -14.19 10.82 3.44
N ALA A 200 -15.39 10.48 3.93
CA ALA A 200 -15.99 9.18 3.74
C ALA A 200 -16.20 8.85 2.25
N ASP A 201 -16.35 9.89 1.42
CA ASP A 201 -16.53 9.76 -0.02
C ASP A 201 -15.20 9.49 -0.78
N ASN A 202 -14.05 9.75 -0.15
CA ASN A 202 -12.71 9.49 -0.70
C ASN A 202 -12.08 8.18 -0.20
N LEU A 203 -12.82 7.38 0.57
CA LEU A 203 -12.35 6.17 1.24
C LEU A 203 -12.40 4.90 0.36
N VAL A 204 -11.79 4.89 -0.83
CA VAL A 204 -11.81 3.66 -1.64
C VAL A 204 -10.53 3.44 -2.47
N GLU A 205 -10.02 2.21 -2.36
CA GLU A 205 -9.23 1.40 -3.33
C GLU A 205 -7.81 1.85 -3.72
N MET A 206 -6.87 0.90 -3.58
CA MET A 206 -5.57 0.94 -4.26
C MET A 206 -5.78 1.36 -5.72
N PRO A 207 -5.12 2.42 -6.20
CA PRO A 207 -5.19 2.79 -7.60
C PRO A 207 -4.55 1.69 -8.46
N MET A 208 -5.27 1.33 -9.52
CA MET A 208 -4.76 0.46 -10.59
C MET A 208 -3.48 1.04 -11.20
N ARG A 209 -2.54 0.14 -11.53
CA ARG A 209 -1.31 0.37 -12.28
C ARG A 209 -1.38 1.54 -13.26
N VAL A 210 -0.46 2.50 -13.11
CA VAL A 210 -0.03 3.37 -14.21
C VAL A 210 0.52 2.45 -15.32
N GLN A 211 -0.13 2.46 -16.48
CA GLN A 211 0.41 1.77 -17.66
C GLN A 211 1.77 2.38 -18.03
N PRO A 212 2.72 1.57 -18.54
CA PRO A 212 3.92 2.14 -19.13
C PRO A 212 3.50 3.04 -20.30
N ALA A 213 4.09 4.22 -20.38
CA ALA A 213 4.15 4.91 -21.67
C ALA A 213 4.80 3.94 -22.68
N TYR A 214 4.21 3.90 -23.88
CA TYR A 214 4.58 3.10 -25.05
C TYR A 214 3.92 1.72 -25.20
N SER A 215 2.63 1.76 -25.55
CA SER A 215 2.06 0.83 -26.54
C SER A 215 2.11 1.50 -27.91
N THR A 216 3.21 1.38 -28.65
CA THR A 216 3.20 1.72 -30.08
C THR A 216 2.76 0.49 -30.85
N GLN A 217 1.45 0.35 -31.07
CA GLN A 217 0.96 -0.39 -32.22
C GLN A 217 0.84 0.58 -33.38
N SER A 218 1.70 0.44 -34.39
CA SER A 218 1.34 0.72 -35.78
C SER A 218 2.39 0.17 -36.73
N GLU A 219 2.30 -1.11 -37.08
CA GLU A 219 2.65 -1.54 -38.44
C GLU A 219 1.50 -2.40 -38.97
N GLN A 220 0.64 -1.77 -39.76
CA GLN A 220 -0.17 -2.45 -40.75
C GLN A 220 0.22 -1.94 -42.14
N PRO A 221 0.05 -2.79 -43.17
CA PRO A 221 0.88 -2.80 -44.36
C PRO A 221 0.47 -1.75 -45.39
N PHE A 222 1.46 -1.24 -46.11
CA PHE A 222 1.29 -0.40 -47.29
C PHE A 222 0.53 -1.17 -48.38
N GLN A 223 -0.76 -0.87 -48.58
CA GLN A 223 -1.47 -1.12 -49.84
C GLN A 223 -1.83 0.22 -50.47
N GLY A 224 -1.16 0.52 -51.59
CA GLY A 224 -1.47 1.66 -52.45
C GLY A 224 -1.11 1.31 -53.89
N LYS A 225 -2.04 0.67 -54.61
CA LYS A 225 -2.05 0.59 -56.08
C LYS A 225 -2.70 1.86 -56.61
N VAL A 226 -1.97 2.67 -57.40
CA VAL A 226 -2.54 3.43 -58.53
C VAL A 226 -1.45 3.67 -59.58
N ASN A 227 -1.59 3.04 -60.75
CA ASN A 227 -1.63 3.77 -62.02
C ASN A 227 -2.07 2.85 -63.18
N ARG A 228 -3.26 3.16 -63.70
CA ARG A 228 -3.65 3.06 -65.12
C ARG A 228 -2.84 4.15 -65.88
N ASP A 229 -2.52 4.14 -67.16
CA ASP A 229 -2.96 3.47 -68.38
C ASP A 229 -1.80 3.55 -69.40
N SER A 230 -1.70 2.60 -70.33
CA SER A 230 -1.57 2.92 -71.77
C SER A 230 -1.59 1.65 -72.62
N THR A 231 -2.77 1.43 -73.21
CA THR A 231 -3.04 0.94 -74.57
C THR A 231 -1.87 0.50 -75.44
N ALA A 232 -1.99 -0.74 -75.94
CA ALA A 232 -1.32 -1.23 -77.14
C ALA A 232 -2.04 -0.73 -78.40
N LYS A 233 -1.29 -0.11 -79.30
CA LYS A 233 -1.23 -0.37 -80.76
C LYS A 233 -0.11 0.44 -81.38
#